data_AF-A0A329WB08-F1
#
_entry.id   AF-A0A329WB08-F1
#
_cell.length_a   1.000
_cell.length_b   1.000
_cell.length_c   1.000
_cell.angle_alpha   90.00
_cell.angle_beta   90.00
_cell.angle_gamma   90.00
#
_symmetry.space_group_name_H-M   'P 1'
#
loop_
_entity.id
_entity.type
_entity.pdbx_description
1 polymer ?
#
loop_
_entity_poly.entity_id
_entity_poly.type
_entity_poly.pdbx_seq_one_letter_code
_entity_poly.pdbx_strand_id
1 'polypeptide(L)'
;MKHINFYSRLNNKPLSGNLIYRESEYSIDFIDYSPEEMEMLVGSQGCSSLTIGTLQIEVGIETGTLLYPWGLFSLTQCESKVLLQPEMHGGNIYINPNELGMLSGVAIEIPGSILWKVFRDTSTGWICIGNSDEVDSSVCVVQFATNAAISLKNKLIIALWIKPDLEP
;
A
#
# COMPACT_ATOMS: atom_id res chain seq x y z
N MET A 1 -2.14 8.29 20.82
CA MET A 1 -1.60 7.92 19.49
C MET A 1 -2.40 8.68 18.44
N LYS A 2 -1.74 9.28 17.44
CA LYS A 2 -2.45 9.85 16.30
C LYS A 2 -3.09 8.69 15.52
N HIS A 3 -4.38 8.78 15.22
CA HIS A 3 -5.06 7.83 14.34
C HIS A 3 -5.03 8.37 12.91
N ILE A 4 -4.82 7.49 11.94
CA ILE A 4 -4.92 7.83 10.52
C ILE A 4 -6.23 7.25 10.00
N ASN A 5 -7.11 8.13 9.50
CA ASN A 5 -8.35 7.72 8.84
C ASN A 5 -8.10 7.59 7.33
N PHE A 6 -8.45 6.43 6.80
CA PHE A 6 -8.41 6.11 5.37
C PHE A 6 -9.82 6.13 4.80
N TYR A 7 -9.95 6.70 3.61
CA TYR A 7 -11.18 6.84 2.86
C TYR A 7 -11.01 6.22 1.49
N SER A 8 -12.00 5.46 1.02
CA SER A 8 -11.95 4.83 -0.31
C SER A 8 -12.97 5.44 -1.26
N ARG A 9 -12.58 5.62 -2.52
CA ARG A 9 -13.51 5.81 -3.64
C ARG A 9 -13.41 4.61 -4.56
N LEU A 10 -14.43 3.75 -4.50
CA LEU A 10 -14.51 2.54 -5.30
C LEU A 10 -14.91 2.86 -6.75
N ASN A 11 -14.64 1.91 -7.65
CA ASN A 11 -14.91 1.98 -9.10
C ASN A 11 -14.05 3.02 -9.86
N ASN A 12 -13.10 3.66 -9.17
CA ASN A 12 -12.02 4.37 -9.84
C ASN A 12 -10.98 3.37 -10.35
N LYS A 13 -10.28 3.75 -11.42
CA LYS A 13 -9.18 2.94 -11.94
C LYS A 13 -8.00 3.00 -10.93
N PRO A 14 -7.44 1.85 -10.50
CA PRO A 14 -6.18 1.85 -9.76
C PRO A 14 -5.06 2.47 -10.59
N LEU A 15 -4.08 3.07 -9.91
CA LEU A 15 -2.88 3.60 -10.57
C LEU A 15 -2.21 2.48 -11.38
N SER A 16 -2.03 2.74 -12.67
CA SER A 16 -1.40 1.77 -13.58
C SER A 16 0.12 1.88 -13.52
N GLY A 17 0.79 0.74 -13.50
CA GLY A 17 2.24 0.59 -13.51
C GLY A 17 2.62 -0.87 -13.23
N ASN A 18 3.90 -1.12 -12.98
CA ASN A 18 4.47 -2.43 -12.69
C ASN A 18 5.08 -2.42 -11.28
N LEU A 19 4.59 -3.31 -10.42
CA LEU A 19 5.16 -3.52 -9.10
C LEU A 19 6.21 -4.63 -9.20
N ILE A 20 7.45 -4.31 -8.86
CA ILE A 20 8.58 -5.24 -8.98
C ILE A 20 9.27 -5.43 -7.63
N TYR A 21 9.83 -6.61 -7.42
CA TYR A 21 10.71 -6.92 -6.31
C TYR A 21 12.10 -7.22 -6.85
N ARG A 22 13.09 -6.40 -6.47
CA ARG A 22 14.48 -6.58 -6.87
C ARG A 22 15.19 -7.46 -5.85
N GLU A 23 15.47 -8.71 -6.21
CA GLU A 23 16.04 -9.69 -5.28
C GLU A 23 17.42 -9.27 -4.78
N SER A 24 18.25 -8.70 -5.67
CA SER A 24 19.59 -8.21 -5.36
C SER A 24 19.63 -7.01 -4.39
N GLU A 25 18.53 -6.25 -4.27
CA GLU A 25 18.45 -5.04 -3.46
C GLU A 25 17.53 -5.18 -2.24
N TYR A 26 16.75 -6.26 -2.16
CA TYR A 26 15.67 -6.43 -1.18
C TYR A 26 14.70 -5.24 -1.17
N SER A 27 14.34 -4.74 -2.36
CA SER A 27 13.52 -3.56 -2.54
C SER A 27 12.28 -3.85 -3.38
N ILE A 28 11.22 -3.08 -3.11
CA ILE A 28 10.04 -2.96 -3.94
C ILE A 28 10.13 -1.64 -4.68
N ASP A 29 9.88 -1.68 -5.99
CA ASP A 29 9.70 -0.49 -6.82
C ASP A 29 8.37 -0.56 -7.56
N PHE A 30 7.86 0.62 -7.91
CA PHE A 30 6.73 0.77 -8.81
C PHE A 30 7.17 1.61 -10.02
N ILE A 31 7.14 1.00 -11.19
CA ILE A 31 7.68 1.58 -12.44
C ILE A 31 6.62 1.60 -13.54
N ASP A 32 6.98 2.15 -14.71
CA ASP A 32 6.15 2.15 -15.92
C ASP A 32 4.74 2.76 -15.75
N TYR A 33 4.60 3.72 -14.84
CA TYR A 33 3.37 4.49 -14.65
C TYR A 33 3.29 5.71 -15.58
N SER A 34 2.07 6.21 -15.83
CA SER A 34 1.87 7.44 -16.61
C SER A 34 2.27 8.67 -15.78
N PRO A 35 3.17 9.53 -16.29
CA PRO A 35 3.49 10.80 -15.65
C PRO A 35 2.28 11.72 -15.49
N GLU A 36 1.36 11.72 -16.46
CA GLU A 36 0.15 12.53 -16.43
C GLU A 36 -0.83 12.05 -15.35
N GLU A 37 -1.01 10.73 -15.22
CA GLU A 37 -1.80 10.14 -14.14
C GLU A 37 -1.21 10.47 -12.77
N MET A 38 0.12 10.39 -12.64
CA MET A 38 0.83 10.76 -11.42
C MET A 38 0.69 12.23 -11.06
N GLU A 39 0.84 13.15 -12.02
CA GLU A 39 0.70 14.59 -11.76
C GLU A 39 -0.69 14.93 -11.20
N MET A 40 -1.75 14.31 -11.75
CA MET A 40 -3.11 14.47 -11.25
C MET A 40 -3.31 13.93 -9.83
N LEU A 41 -2.68 12.80 -9.49
CA LEU A 41 -2.81 12.16 -8.18
C LEU A 41 -1.91 12.79 -7.12
N VAL A 42 -0.76 13.36 -7.50
CA VAL A 42 0.17 14.02 -6.56
C VAL A 42 -0.25 15.45 -6.29
N GLY A 43 -0.65 16.18 -7.34
CA GLY A 43 -0.80 17.62 -7.31
C GLY A 43 0.55 18.35 -7.34
N SER A 44 0.53 19.62 -6.95
CA SER A 44 1.65 20.56 -7.02
C SER A 44 2.56 20.57 -5.79
N GLN A 45 2.15 19.94 -4.68
CA GLN A 45 2.87 19.98 -3.40
C GLN A 45 3.85 18.81 -3.20
N GLY A 46 3.99 17.93 -4.20
CA GLY A 46 4.87 16.76 -4.14
C GLY A 46 4.32 15.66 -3.23
N CYS A 47 5.22 14.75 -2.82
CA CYS A 47 4.85 13.54 -2.10
C CYS A 47 5.45 13.43 -0.69
N SER A 48 4.83 12.59 0.11
CA SER A 48 5.24 12.16 1.45
C SER A 48 4.88 10.67 1.59
N SER A 49 5.47 9.97 2.55
CA SER A 49 5.30 8.52 2.68
C SER A 49 4.52 8.13 3.94
N LEU A 50 3.72 7.08 3.83
CA LEU A 50 3.33 6.27 4.99
C LEU A 50 4.26 5.07 5.10
N THR A 51 4.66 4.64 6.31
CA THR A 51 5.60 3.53 6.48
C THR A 51 5.04 2.33 7.23
N ILE A 52 5.49 1.14 6.82
CA ILE A 52 5.32 -0.14 7.48
C ILE A 52 6.74 -0.71 7.68
N GLY A 53 7.37 -0.36 8.81
CA GLY A 53 8.79 -0.60 9.00
C GLY A 53 9.60 0.20 7.97
N THR A 54 10.34 -0.48 7.10
CA THR A 54 11.13 0.14 6.02
C THR A 54 10.42 0.22 4.68
N LEU A 55 9.30 -0.48 4.52
CA LEU A 55 8.44 -0.37 3.35
C LEU A 55 7.63 0.93 3.44
N GLN A 56 7.49 1.60 2.31
CA GLN A 56 6.78 2.87 2.20
C GLN A 56 5.58 2.73 1.27
N ILE A 57 4.61 3.61 1.46
CA ILE A 57 3.50 3.86 0.53
C ILE A 57 3.55 5.35 0.22
N GLU A 58 3.78 5.69 -1.05
CA GLU A 58 3.84 7.07 -1.50
C GLU A 58 2.44 7.71 -1.44
N VAL A 59 2.38 8.98 -1.02
CA VAL A 59 1.14 9.76 -0.87
C VAL A 59 1.32 11.15 -1.47
N GLY A 60 0.37 11.55 -2.33
CA GLY A 60 0.30 12.93 -2.82
C GLY A 60 -0.12 13.89 -1.70
N ILE A 61 0.69 14.91 -1.39
CA ILE A 61 0.43 15.81 -0.25
C ILE A 61 -0.80 16.68 -0.50
N GLU A 62 -1.00 17.14 -1.73
CA GLU A 62 -2.13 18.02 -2.03
C GLU A 62 -3.46 17.25 -2.03
N THR A 63 -3.46 16.04 -2.60
CA THR A 63 -4.67 15.26 -2.82
C THR A 63 -4.98 14.29 -1.67
N GLY A 64 -3.97 13.95 -0.87
CA GLY A 64 -4.01 12.88 0.13
C GLY A 64 -4.12 11.47 -0.46
N THR A 65 -3.94 11.31 -1.77
CA THR A 65 -4.11 10.01 -2.46
C THR A 65 -2.92 9.11 -2.18
N LEU A 66 -3.17 7.86 -1.77
CA LEU A 66 -2.18 6.80 -1.77
C LEU A 66 -1.89 6.38 -3.21
N LEU A 67 -0.61 6.23 -3.54
CA LEU A 67 -0.13 6.01 -4.91
C LEU A 67 0.35 4.58 -5.10
N TYR A 68 1.50 4.21 -4.57
CA TYR A 68 2.09 2.87 -4.70
C TYR A 68 3.04 2.54 -3.54
N PRO A 69 3.26 1.25 -3.25
CA PRO A 69 4.30 0.83 -2.31
C PRO A 69 5.69 0.86 -2.95
N TRP A 70 6.71 1.23 -2.16
CA TRP A 70 8.13 1.20 -2.56
C TRP A 70 9.07 1.13 -1.36
N GLY A 71 10.35 0.86 -1.59
CA GLY A 71 11.40 0.86 -0.57
C GLY A 71 11.83 -0.53 -0.11
N LEU A 72 12.60 -0.59 0.98
CA LEU A 72 13.21 -1.85 1.44
C LEU A 72 12.17 -2.79 2.03
N PHE A 73 12.17 -4.03 1.57
CA PHE A 73 11.25 -5.07 1.98
C PHE A 73 11.86 -6.47 1.83
N SER A 74 12.41 -7.04 2.90
CA SER A 74 13.02 -8.37 2.79
C SER A 74 11.98 -9.48 2.76
N LEU A 75 11.99 -10.30 1.70
CA LEU A 75 11.20 -11.55 1.65
C LEU A 75 11.80 -12.69 2.50
N THR A 76 12.94 -12.50 3.16
CA THR A 76 13.60 -13.57 3.92
C THR A 76 12.88 -13.93 5.22
N GLN A 77 12.09 -13.01 5.77
CA GLN A 77 11.39 -13.16 7.05
C GLN A 77 9.88 -13.40 6.89
N CYS A 78 9.39 -13.67 5.68
CA CYS A 78 7.97 -13.93 5.47
C CYS A 78 7.58 -15.33 5.95
N GLU A 79 6.47 -15.42 6.68
CA GLU A 79 5.84 -16.69 7.02
C GLU A 79 5.13 -17.25 5.77
N SER A 80 5.44 -18.49 5.37
CA SER A 80 4.72 -19.15 4.28
C SER A 80 3.33 -19.55 4.75
N LYS A 81 2.29 -19.08 4.06
CA LYS A 81 0.88 -19.31 4.43
C LYS A 81 0.01 -19.27 3.19
N VAL A 82 -0.96 -20.19 3.09
CA VAL A 82 -2.04 -20.09 2.10
C VAL A 82 -2.94 -18.92 2.49
N LEU A 83 -3.02 -17.92 1.61
CA LEU A 83 -3.77 -16.69 1.89
C LEU A 83 -5.17 -16.80 1.30
N LEU A 84 -6.18 -16.53 2.13
CA LEU A 84 -7.53 -16.33 1.63
C LEU A 84 -7.60 -14.92 1.03
N GLN A 85 -7.35 -14.81 -0.28
CA GLN A 85 -7.42 -13.53 -0.97
C GLN A 85 -8.87 -13.01 -0.92
N PRO A 86 -9.12 -11.83 -0.33
CA PRO A 86 -10.44 -11.23 -0.34
C PRO A 86 -10.79 -10.71 -1.74
N GLU A 87 -12.08 -10.52 -2.01
CA GLU A 87 -12.51 -9.79 -3.20
C GLU A 87 -11.93 -8.38 -3.16
N MET A 88 -11.21 -7.99 -4.22
CA MET A 88 -10.57 -6.69 -4.32
C MET A 88 -11.35 -5.80 -5.27
N HIS A 89 -11.69 -4.60 -4.82
CA HIS A 89 -12.34 -3.58 -5.64
C HIS A 89 -11.31 -2.56 -6.11
N GLY A 90 -11.32 -2.23 -7.40
CA GLY A 90 -10.52 -1.12 -7.90
C GLY A 90 -10.99 0.22 -7.32
N GLY A 91 -10.05 1.07 -6.92
CA GLY A 91 -10.38 2.40 -6.41
C GLY A 91 -9.17 3.24 -6.05
N ASN A 92 -9.43 4.41 -5.48
CA ASN A 92 -8.40 5.22 -4.83
C ASN A 92 -8.60 5.22 -3.32
N ILE A 93 -7.50 5.38 -2.59
CA ILE A 93 -7.51 5.53 -1.14
C ILE A 93 -6.93 6.89 -0.80
N TYR A 94 -7.55 7.57 0.16
CA TYR A 94 -7.19 8.91 0.58
C TYR A 94 -7.03 8.97 2.10
N ILE A 95 -6.15 9.85 2.54
CA ILE A 95 -6.02 10.30 3.93
C ILE A 95 -6.20 11.82 3.98
N ASN A 96 -6.26 12.40 5.18
CA ASN A 96 -6.25 13.87 5.33
C ASN A 96 -4.81 14.35 5.65
N PRO A 97 -4.08 14.93 4.69
CA PRO A 97 -2.67 15.32 4.89
C PRO A 97 -2.51 16.41 5.97
N ASN A 98 -3.49 17.31 6.10
CA ASN A 98 -3.48 18.40 7.06
C ASN A 98 -3.60 17.91 8.51
N GLU A 99 -4.42 16.89 8.77
CA GLU A 99 -4.54 16.28 10.11
C GLU A 99 -3.25 15.59 10.55
N LEU A 100 -2.52 15.03 9.59
CA LEU A 100 -1.26 14.35 9.84
C LEU A 100 -0.09 15.33 9.95
N GLY A 101 -0.18 16.50 9.30
CA GLY A 101 0.91 17.45 9.17
C GLY A 101 1.98 16.92 8.21
N MET A 102 1.56 16.33 7.09
CA MET A 102 2.47 15.77 6.08
C MET A 102 3.31 16.90 5.47
N LEU A 103 4.60 16.61 5.29
CA LEU A 103 5.58 17.50 4.68
C LEU A 103 6.30 16.74 3.58
N SER A 104 6.68 17.45 2.51
CA SER A 104 7.40 16.87 1.39
C SER A 104 8.68 16.18 1.85
N GLY A 105 8.86 14.93 1.42
CA GLY A 105 10.00 14.10 1.78
C GLY A 105 10.01 13.57 3.22
N VAL A 106 8.93 13.77 3.99
CA VAL A 106 8.79 13.20 5.34
C VAL A 106 7.96 11.93 5.30
N ALA A 107 8.35 10.94 6.09
CA ALA A 107 7.63 9.68 6.23
C ALA A 107 6.92 9.61 7.59
N ILE A 108 5.69 9.09 7.61
CA ILE A 108 4.85 8.93 8.81
C ILE A 108 4.53 7.45 9.00
N GLU A 109 4.86 6.90 10.16
CA GLU A 109 4.54 5.51 10.48
C GLU A 109 3.02 5.29 10.58
N ILE A 110 2.54 4.19 9.97
CA ILE A 110 1.17 3.73 10.16
C ILE A 110 1.03 3.20 11.59
N PRO A 111 0.12 3.75 12.42
CA PRO A 111 0.01 3.34 13.82
C PRO A 111 -0.20 1.83 13.99
N GLY A 112 0.70 1.18 14.71
CA GLY A 112 0.64 -0.26 15.01
C GLY A 112 1.22 -1.18 13.93
N SER A 113 1.68 -0.63 12.80
CA SER A 113 2.25 -1.44 11.71
C SER A 113 3.54 -2.17 12.08
N ILE A 114 4.26 -1.72 13.11
CA ILE A 114 5.45 -2.40 13.64
C ILE A 114 5.15 -3.81 14.17
N LEU A 115 3.89 -4.11 14.52
CA LEU A 115 3.45 -5.41 15.01
C LEU A 115 2.91 -6.30 13.88
N TRP A 116 2.87 -5.80 12.65
CA TRP A 116 2.33 -6.55 11.52
C TRP A 116 3.28 -7.66 11.10
N LYS A 117 2.69 -8.83 10.87
CA LYS A 117 3.38 -9.98 10.30
C LYS A 117 3.35 -9.92 8.79
N VAL A 118 4.33 -10.56 8.15
CA VAL A 118 4.40 -10.72 6.71
C VAL A 118 4.12 -12.17 6.36
N PHE A 119 3.08 -12.39 5.56
CA PHE A 119 2.69 -13.70 5.06
C PHE A 119 2.85 -13.75 3.55
N ARG A 120 3.41 -14.83 3.02
CA ARG A 120 3.56 -15.05 1.58
C ARG A 120 2.86 -16.34 1.17
N ASP A 121 1.99 -16.22 0.18
CA ASP A 121 1.42 -17.37 -0.52
C ASP A 121 2.21 -17.62 -1.80
N THR A 122 3.03 -18.67 -1.80
CA THR A 122 3.87 -19.02 -2.95
C THR A 122 3.09 -19.56 -4.14
N SER A 123 1.82 -19.99 -3.95
CA SER A 123 0.98 -20.50 -5.03
C SER A 123 0.34 -19.39 -5.86
N THR A 124 0.05 -18.25 -5.23
CA THR A 124 -0.60 -17.11 -5.89
C THR A 124 0.36 -15.93 -6.14
N GLY A 125 1.49 -15.91 -5.42
CA GLY A 125 2.46 -14.81 -5.42
C GLY A 125 2.07 -13.65 -4.50
N TRP A 126 0.90 -13.69 -3.87
CA TRP A 126 0.46 -12.63 -2.97
C TRP A 126 1.24 -12.63 -1.66
N ILE A 127 1.50 -11.43 -1.18
CA ILE A 127 2.08 -11.15 0.12
C ILE A 127 1.11 -10.24 0.87
N CYS A 128 0.79 -10.62 2.11
CA CYS A 128 -0.02 -9.84 3.03
C CYS A 128 0.85 -9.36 4.18
N ILE A 129 0.84 -8.06 4.44
CA ILE A 129 1.56 -7.41 5.54
C ILE A 129 0.51 -6.84 6.48
N GLY A 130 0.32 -7.47 7.64
CA GLY A 130 -0.75 -7.14 8.57
C GLY A 130 -1.69 -8.33 8.83
N ASN A 131 -2.97 -8.03 9.06
CA ASN A 131 -3.96 -9.04 9.40
C ASN A 131 -4.49 -9.75 8.14
N SER A 132 -4.04 -10.99 7.92
CA SER A 132 -4.45 -11.82 6.76
C SER A 132 -5.73 -12.61 6.98
N ASP A 133 -6.21 -12.75 8.23
CA ASP A 133 -7.33 -13.64 8.57
C ASP A 133 -8.68 -12.92 8.70
N GLU A 134 -8.65 -11.58 8.72
CA GLU A 134 -9.83 -10.77 8.94
C GLU A 134 -10.52 -10.46 7.60
N VAL A 135 -11.54 -11.26 7.30
CA VAL A 135 -12.29 -11.23 6.02
C VAL A 135 -13.81 -11.06 6.23
N ASP A 136 -14.21 -10.50 7.38
CA ASP A 136 -15.63 -10.26 7.65
C ASP A 136 -16.21 -9.14 6.77
N SER A 137 -17.55 -9.01 6.74
CA SER A 137 -18.25 -8.05 5.88
C SER A 137 -17.98 -6.57 6.18
N SER A 138 -17.29 -6.25 7.28
CA SER A 138 -16.85 -4.88 7.60
C SER A 138 -15.49 -4.54 7.00
N VAL A 139 -14.79 -5.51 6.41
CA VAL A 139 -13.52 -5.31 5.72
C VAL A 139 -13.78 -5.00 4.25
N CYS A 140 -13.23 -3.88 3.78
CA CYS A 140 -13.21 -3.52 2.37
C CYS A 140 -11.77 -3.60 1.88
N VAL A 141 -11.53 -4.33 0.79
CA VAL A 141 -10.20 -4.42 0.18
C VAL A 141 -10.19 -3.64 -1.12
N VAL A 142 -9.33 -2.63 -1.17
CA VAL A 142 -9.26 -1.68 -2.28
C VAL A 142 -7.91 -1.80 -2.96
N GLN A 143 -7.93 -2.23 -4.21
CA GLN A 143 -6.76 -2.19 -5.09
C GLN A 143 -6.57 -0.75 -5.56
N PHE A 144 -5.48 -0.12 -5.13
CA PHE A 144 -5.20 1.29 -5.40
C PHE A 144 -4.07 1.50 -6.42
N ALA A 145 -3.26 0.48 -6.65
CA ALA A 145 -2.32 0.39 -7.77
C ALA A 145 -2.30 -1.02 -8.35
N THR A 146 -1.70 -1.19 -9.54
CA THR A 146 -1.44 -2.54 -10.09
C THR A 146 -0.74 -3.40 -9.05
N ASN A 147 -1.32 -4.58 -8.77
CA ASN A 147 -0.81 -5.54 -7.80
C ASN A 147 -0.58 -5.01 -6.36
N ALA A 148 -1.24 -3.91 -5.98
CA ALA A 148 -1.20 -3.38 -4.61
C ALA A 148 -2.61 -3.02 -4.11
N ALA A 149 -3.00 -3.58 -2.97
CA ALA A 149 -4.29 -3.36 -2.35
C ALA A 149 -4.18 -3.16 -0.84
N ILE A 150 -5.16 -2.51 -0.24
CA ILE A 150 -5.22 -2.28 1.21
C ILE A 150 -6.55 -2.81 1.74
N SER A 151 -6.47 -3.54 2.86
CA SER A 151 -7.64 -3.90 3.66
C SER A 151 -7.95 -2.78 4.65
N LEU A 152 -9.19 -2.28 4.58
CA LEU A 152 -9.73 -1.25 5.45
C LEU A 152 -10.84 -1.83 6.33
N LYS A 153 -10.79 -1.55 7.63
CA LYS A 153 -11.88 -1.81 8.58
C LYS A 153 -12.14 -0.56 9.42
N ASN A 154 -13.37 -0.04 9.38
CA ASN A 154 -13.75 1.19 10.09
C ASN A 154 -12.80 2.37 9.84
N LYS A 155 -12.39 2.59 8.58
CA LYS A 155 -11.41 3.61 8.14
C LYS A 155 -9.98 3.39 8.65
N LEU A 156 -9.67 2.27 9.29
CA LEU A 156 -8.31 1.91 9.65
C LEU A 156 -7.76 0.91 8.65
N ILE A 157 -6.50 1.07 8.30
CA ILE A 157 -5.75 0.03 7.58
C ILE A 157 -5.46 -1.13 8.52
N ILE A 158 -5.72 -2.35 8.06
CA ILE A 158 -5.41 -3.58 8.80
C ILE A 158 -4.40 -4.48 8.07
N ALA A 159 -4.26 -4.31 6.75
CA ALA A 159 -3.27 -5.01 5.96
C ALA A 159 -2.94 -4.27 4.64
N LEU A 160 -1.71 -4.43 4.18
CA LEU A 160 -1.25 -4.16 2.83
C LEU A 160 -1.07 -5.48 2.08
N TRP A 161 -1.61 -5.58 0.88
CA TRP A 161 -1.48 -6.72 -0.02
C TRP A 161 -0.65 -6.29 -1.22
N ILE A 162 0.42 -7.03 -1.53
CA ILE A 162 1.26 -6.80 -2.70
C ILE A 162 1.52 -8.10 -3.45
N LYS A 163 1.65 -7.99 -4.77
CA LYS A 163 2.07 -9.10 -5.65
C LYS A 163 3.11 -8.58 -6.65
N PRO A 164 4.35 -8.35 -6.21
CA PRO A 164 5.40 -7.89 -7.09
C PRO A 164 5.81 -9.00 -8.06
N ASP A 165 6.15 -8.62 -9.28
CA ASP A 165 6.90 -9.49 -10.19
C ASP A 165 8.35 -9.60 -9.69
N LEU A 166 8.92 -10.80 -9.72
CA LEU A 166 10.29 -11.03 -9.25
C LEU A 166 11.28 -10.65 -10.33
N GLU A 167 12.19 -9.74 -10.01
CA GLU A 167 13.32 -9.36 -10.85
C GLU A 167 14.62 -9.76 -10.12
N PRO A 168 15.43 -10.66 -10.71
CA PRO A 168 16.67 -11.15 -10.10
C PRO A 168 17.75 -10.05 -9.99
#